data_AF-X1H0P6-F1
#
_entry.id   AF-X1H0P6-F1
#
_cell.length_a   1.000
_cell.length_b   1.000
_cell.length_c   1.000
_cell.angle_alpha   90.00
_cell.angle_beta   90.00
_cell.angle_gamma   90.00
#
_symmetry.space_group_name_H-M   'P 1'
#
loop_
_entity.id
_entity.type
_entity.pdbx_description
1 polymer ?
#
loop_
_entity_poly.entity_id
_entity_poly.type
_entity_poly.pdbx_seq_one_letter_code
_entity_poly.pdbx_strand_id
1 'polypeptide(L)'
;ETSVSLVGAELATISLTNQQFGPILMNLLVEETLEGFGPVDFRTLGVREFGTIYEGLLESELSVAEVDLVVDTDDRYAPAENRTPAVHMGEVYLHNASGARKATGTYFTKHFAVEHLLDHALEPALAEHLERLDKMDDRKAGESFFDFRMADIAMGSGHFLIAAADRIERRLSSYLTQRKLPVVTSELQRLRTSAKKELEKVGLISETYDIEDNLLLRRQIARRCIYGVDINPIASQLARLSLWIHTFVPGLPLSFLDHNIVCGNSLVGIATFEEVSDLLDISEGGLFAATAQILIGDAQKAIEKLARLSDANAAEIRRARKAYEEERKAIAPTERMFDILTAQRMPESEVAATAEAFKEGNELFLVGEHNKAKEFVRAMPPFHFPIAFPEVFLRDRAGFDVIVGNPPWEEATLEEDDFWARYAPGLQSLPQHEQEALKQ
;
A
#
# COMPACT_ATOMS: atom_id res chain seq x y z
N GLU A 1 16.30 -7.70 -23.65
CA GLU A 1 17.33 -7.61 -22.59
C GLU A 1 17.09 -6.30 -21.86
N THR A 2 16.79 -6.38 -20.56
CA THR A 2 16.45 -5.23 -19.72
C THR A 2 17.69 -4.34 -19.60
N SER A 3 17.60 -3.10 -20.06
CA SER A 3 18.65 -2.10 -19.88
C SER A 3 18.76 -1.79 -18.38
N VAL A 4 19.65 -2.49 -17.68
CA VAL A 4 20.04 -2.12 -16.31
C VAL A 4 20.56 -0.69 -16.40
N SER A 5 20.04 0.21 -15.57
CA SER A 5 20.52 1.59 -15.54
C SER A 5 22.02 1.61 -15.24
N LEU A 6 22.75 2.61 -15.71
CA LEU A 6 24.19 2.77 -15.43
C LEU A 6 24.49 2.65 -13.92
N VAL A 7 23.65 3.27 -13.10
CA VAL A 7 23.69 3.17 -11.63
C VAL A 7 23.47 1.73 -11.15
N GLY A 8 22.46 1.04 -11.68
CA GLY A 8 22.19 -0.35 -11.31
C GLY A 8 23.32 -1.30 -11.73
N ALA A 9 24.00 -1.01 -12.84
CA ALA A 9 25.15 -1.78 -13.31
C ALA A 9 26.37 -1.57 -12.40
N GLU A 10 26.62 -0.34 -11.95
CA GLU A 10 27.67 -0.05 -10.96
C GLU A 10 27.34 -0.68 -9.60
N LEU A 11 26.12 -0.54 -9.10
CA LEU A 11 25.68 -1.18 -7.85
C LEU A 11 25.82 -2.70 -7.90
N ALA A 12 25.55 -3.33 -9.04
CA ALA A 12 25.73 -4.77 -9.21
C ALA A 12 27.20 -5.24 -9.09
N THR A 13 28.17 -4.33 -9.25
CA THR A 13 29.59 -4.63 -9.00
C THR A 13 29.99 -4.51 -7.54
N ILE A 14 29.15 -3.86 -6.71
CA ILE A 14 29.38 -3.70 -5.28
C ILE A 14 28.90 -4.97 -4.56
N SER A 15 29.80 -5.59 -3.81
CA SER A 15 29.48 -6.74 -2.95
C SER A 15 29.81 -6.40 -1.51
N LEU A 16 28.81 -6.52 -0.64
CA LEU A 16 29.02 -6.42 0.80
C LEU A 16 29.55 -7.76 1.31
N THR A 17 30.75 -7.73 1.87
CA THR A 17 31.38 -8.91 2.46
C THR A 17 30.82 -9.20 3.85
N ASN A 18 31.02 -10.43 4.33
CA ASN A 18 30.67 -10.80 5.70
C ASN A 18 31.35 -9.92 6.77
N GLN A 19 32.48 -9.28 6.45
CA GLN A 19 33.14 -8.35 7.36
C GLN A 19 32.33 -7.06 7.57
N GLN A 20 31.61 -6.63 6.55
CA GLN A 20 30.72 -5.47 6.61
C GLN A 20 29.33 -5.85 7.14
N PHE A 21 28.79 -6.98 6.67
CA PHE A 21 27.43 -7.41 7.01
C PHE A 21 27.31 -8.07 8.38
N GLY A 22 28.35 -8.80 8.80
CA GLY A 22 28.38 -9.58 10.04
C GLY A 22 28.13 -8.74 11.30
N PRO A 23 28.83 -7.60 11.50
CA PRO A 23 28.58 -6.72 12.64
C PRO A 23 27.14 -6.17 12.68
N ILE A 24 26.59 -5.81 11.51
CA ILE A 24 25.22 -5.30 11.40
C ILE A 24 24.22 -6.39 11.80
N LEU A 25 24.38 -7.61 11.28
CA LEU A 25 23.54 -8.75 11.66
C LEU A 25 23.65 -9.07 13.15
N MET A 26 24.86 -9.04 13.72
CA MET A 26 25.05 -9.28 15.16
C MET A 26 24.27 -8.25 15.98
N ASN A 27 24.37 -6.96 15.64
CA ASN A 27 23.64 -5.90 16.33
C ASN A 27 22.12 -6.00 16.17
N LEU A 28 21.63 -6.59 15.07
CA LEU A 28 20.20 -6.81 14.84
C LEU A 28 19.68 -8.09 15.51
N LEU A 29 20.50 -9.13 15.62
CA LEU A 29 20.07 -10.46 16.06
C LEU A 29 20.43 -10.77 17.49
N VAL A 30 21.33 -10.00 18.12
CA VAL A 30 21.89 -10.29 19.44
C VAL A 30 21.80 -9.05 20.32
N GLU A 31 21.25 -9.22 21.51
CA GLU A 31 21.14 -8.19 22.54
C GLU A 31 22.01 -8.56 23.75
N GLU A 32 22.59 -7.55 24.41
CA GLU A 32 23.30 -7.73 25.67
C GLU A 32 22.31 -7.77 26.84
N THR A 33 22.24 -8.90 27.52
CA THR A 33 21.37 -9.13 28.68
C THR A 33 22.19 -9.23 29.97
N LEU A 34 21.52 -9.22 31.12
CA LEU A 34 22.17 -9.42 32.43
C LEU A 34 22.93 -10.75 32.55
N GLU A 35 22.60 -11.74 31.70
CA GLU A 35 23.25 -13.05 31.66
C GLU A 35 24.28 -13.19 30.50
N GLY A 36 24.56 -12.09 29.78
CA GLY A 36 25.44 -12.04 28.61
C GLY A 36 24.69 -11.84 27.29
N PHE A 37 25.29 -12.23 26.17
CA PHE A 37 24.68 -12.06 24.85
C PHE A 37 23.59 -13.11 24.59
N GLY A 38 22.39 -12.64 24.25
CA GLY A 38 21.24 -13.48 23.88
C GLY A 38 20.64 -13.08 22.54
N PRO A 39 19.87 -13.96 21.88
CA PRO A 39 19.19 -13.60 20.64
C PRO A 39 18.06 -12.60 20.90
N VAL A 40 17.86 -11.65 19.99
CA VAL A 40 16.70 -10.76 19.99
C VAL A 40 15.42 -11.59 19.79
N ASP A 41 14.44 -11.41 20.68
CA ASP A 41 13.17 -12.15 20.62
C ASP A 41 12.16 -11.49 19.69
N PHE A 42 12.30 -11.77 18.39
CA PHE A 42 11.38 -11.31 17.36
C PHE A 42 9.94 -11.85 17.50
N ARG A 43 9.68 -12.85 18.36
CA ARG A 43 8.31 -13.36 18.57
C ARG A 43 7.42 -12.34 19.27
N THR A 44 8.02 -11.39 19.98
CA THR A 44 7.32 -10.33 20.70
C THR A 44 7.12 -9.07 19.88
N LEU A 45 7.67 -9.02 18.65
CA LEU A 45 7.60 -7.84 17.81
C LEU A 45 6.17 -7.66 17.27
N GLY A 46 5.50 -6.63 17.77
CA GLY A 46 4.15 -6.29 17.39
C GLY A 46 4.10 -5.16 16.37
N VAL A 47 2.87 -4.82 15.99
CA VAL A 47 2.57 -3.72 15.05
C VAL A 47 3.12 -2.38 15.54
N ARG A 48 3.10 -2.14 16.86
CA ARG A 48 3.54 -0.88 17.44
C ARG A 48 5.06 -0.69 17.29
N GLU A 49 5.81 -1.75 17.51
CA GLU A 49 7.26 -1.77 17.36
C GLU A 49 7.65 -1.51 15.90
N PHE A 50 6.92 -2.08 14.93
CA PHE A 50 7.11 -1.77 13.50
C PHE A 50 6.79 -0.32 13.15
N GLY A 51 5.73 0.25 13.74
CA GLY A 51 5.43 1.67 13.57
C GLY A 51 6.61 2.55 14.04
N THR A 52 7.25 2.18 15.14
CA THR A 52 8.43 2.89 15.66
C THR A 52 9.64 2.74 14.75
N ILE A 53 9.88 1.53 14.23
CA ILE A 53 10.95 1.26 13.25
C ILE A 53 10.72 2.08 11.96
N TYR A 54 9.48 2.14 11.49
CA TYR A 54 9.10 2.94 10.32
C TYR A 54 9.40 4.42 10.50
N GLU A 55 8.99 4.99 11.63
CA GLU A 55 9.24 6.39 11.96
C GLU A 55 10.75 6.67 11.97
N GLY A 56 11.53 5.82 12.65
CA GLY A 56 12.99 5.96 12.68
C GLY A 56 13.63 5.85 11.28
N LEU A 57 13.14 4.94 10.43
CA LEU A 57 13.62 4.78 9.05
C LEU A 57 13.25 5.98 8.16
N LEU A 58 12.10 6.61 8.35
CA LEU A 58 11.72 7.81 7.60
C LEU A 58 12.36 9.09 8.10
N GLU A 59 12.73 9.13 9.38
CA GLU A 59 13.50 10.24 9.93
C GLU A 59 14.93 10.25 9.39
N SER A 60 15.45 9.09 9.02
CA SER A 60 16.83 8.88 8.59
C SER A 60 16.97 8.92 7.08
N GLU A 61 17.58 9.97 6.53
CA GLU A 61 17.91 10.04 5.10
C GLU A 61 19.42 9.98 4.88
N LEU A 62 19.83 9.26 3.84
CA LEU A 62 21.23 9.24 3.40
C LEU A 62 21.50 10.43 2.50
N SER A 63 22.55 11.19 2.82
CA SER A 63 22.99 12.32 2.00
C SER A 63 24.50 12.31 1.86
N VAL A 64 24.99 12.97 0.81
CA VAL A 64 26.42 13.23 0.63
C VAL A 64 26.71 14.60 1.17
N ALA A 65 27.73 14.74 2.02
CA ALA A 65 28.09 16.02 2.60
C ALA A 65 28.68 16.94 1.52
N GLU A 66 28.04 18.07 1.25
CA GLU A 66 28.56 19.08 0.29
C GLU A 66 29.68 19.95 0.89
N VAL A 67 29.76 19.97 2.22
CA VAL A 67 30.78 20.66 3.01
C VAL A 67 31.17 19.78 4.19
N ASP A 68 32.25 20.12 4.88
CA ASP A 68 32.61 19.48 6.15
C ASP A 68 31.50 19.73 7.20
N LEU A 69 31.04 18.68 7.87
CA LEU A 69 29.93 18.71 8.83
C LEU A 69 30.36 18.28 10.24
N VAL A 70 29.64 18.77 11.24
CA VAL A 70 29.77 18.46 12.66
C VAL A 70 28.39 18.21 13.25
N VAL A 71 28.35 17.37 14.28
CA VAL A 71 27.11 17.08 15.02
C VAL A 71 26.96 18.09 16.16
N ASP A 72 25.81 18.73 16.26
CA ASP A 72 25.46 19.63 17.36
C ASP A 72 24.96 18.87 18.60
N THR A 73 24.48 19.60 19.62
CA THR A 73 24.01 19.00 20.88
C THR A 73 22.67 18.28 20.76
N ASP A 74 21.94 18.49 19.65
CA ASP A 74 20.63 17.91 19.37
C ASP A 74 20.72 16.79 18.31
N ASP A 75 21.91 16.22 18.11
CA ASP A 75 22.24 15.20 17.09
C ASP A 75 21.95 15.64 15.64
N ARG A 76 22.09 16.94 15.33
CA ARG A 76 21.91 17.48 13.97
C ARG A 76 23.25 17.83 13.31
N TYR A 77 23.33 17.63 12.00
CA TYR A 77 24.50 18.00 11.21
C TYR A 77 24.46 19.48 10.84
N ALA A 78 25.57 20.17 11.09
CA ALA A 78 25.77 21.57 10.72
C ALA A 78 27.16 21.75 10.09
N PRO A 79 27.41 22.83 9.32
CA PRO A 79 28.74 23.12 8.79
C PRO A 79 29.81 23.19 9.88
N ALA A 80 30.95 22.55 9.62
CA ALA A 80 32.06 22.42 10.57
C ALA A 80 32.69 23.77 10.91
N GLU A 81 32.71 24.72 9.96
CA GLU A 81 33.44 25.98 10.05
C GLU A 81 34.86 25.78 10.60
N ASN A 82 35.12 26.13 11.86
CA ASN A 82 36.41 26.02 12.55
C ASN A 82 36.50 24.83 13.52
N ARG A 83 35.48 23.98 13.57
CA ARG A 83 35.43 22.78 14.43
C ARG A 83 35.95 21.57 13.68
N THR A 84 36.44 20.58 14.42
CA THR A 84 36.86 19.30 13.83
C THR A 84 35.63 18.58 13.25
N PRO A 85 35.60 18.30 11.94
CA PRO A 85 34.45 17.67 11.30
C PRO A 85 34.25 16.23 11.80
N ALA A 86 32.99 15.87 11.97
CA ALA A 86 32.54 14.50 12.21
C ALA A 86 32.30 13.74 10.89
N VAL A 87 31.98 14.48 9.82
CA VAL A 87 31.79 13.97 8.45
C VAL A 87 32.49 14.94 7.50
N HIS A 88 33.32 14.42 6.61
CA HIS A 88 34.03 15.23 5.62
C HIS A 88 33.21 15.46 4.35
N MET A 89 33.49 16.56 3.65
CA MET A 89 32.93 16.81 2.32
C MET A 89 33.12 15.58 1.40
N GLY A 90 32.03 15.15 0.75
CA GLY A 90 31.98 13.99 -0.13
C GLY A 90 31.70 12.66 0.58
N GLU A 91 31.68 12.62 1.91
CA GLU A 91 31.30 11.43 2.67
C GLU A 91 29.77 11.30 2.77
N VAL A 92 29.32 10.04 2.83
CA VAL A 92 27.90 9.72 3.05
C VAL A 92 27.61 9.79 4.54
N TYR A 93 26.54 10.47 4.91
CA TYR A 93 26.06 10.55 6.28
C TYR A 93 24.55 10.33 6.35
N LEU A 94 24.11 9.89 7.52
CA LEU A 94 22.70 9.71 7.85
C LEU A 94 22.27 10.91 8.66
N HIS A 95 21.28 11.67 8.22
CA HIS A 95 20.75 12.77 9.02
C HIS A 95 19.30 12.58 9.35
N ASN A 96 18.96 13.01 10.57
CA ASN A 96 17.59 13.11 11.01
C ASN A 96 17.05 14.42 10.46
N ALA A 97 16.34 14.35 9.34
CA ALA A 97 15.59 15.49 8.84
C ALA A 97 14.42 15.73 9.81
N SER A 98 14.69 16.40 10.94
CA SER A 98 13.68 16.72 11.96
C SER A 98 12.50 17.55 11.40
N GLY A 99 12.65 18.13 10.20
CA GLY A 99 11.59 18.75 9.40
C GLY A 99 10.91 17.84 8.35
N ALA A 100 11.43 16.63 8.07
CA ALA A 100 10.82 15.71 7.12
C ALA A 100 9.44 15.24 7.59
N ARG A 101 9.22 15.06 8.91
CA ARG A 101 7.90 14.73 9.50
C ARG A 101 6.78 15.67 9.02
N LYS A 102 7.07 16.97 8.91
CA LYS A 102 6.08 17.99 8.50
C LYS A 102 5.71 17.87 7.03
N ALA A 103 6.71 17.84 6.17
CA ALA A 103 6.42 17.93 4.75
C ALA A 103 6.21 16.53 4.09
N THR A 104 6.52 15.39 4.74
CA THR A 104 6.14 14.04 4.23
C THR A 104 4.74 13.65 4.68
N GLY A 105 4.12 14.45 5.56
CA GLY A 105 2.81 14.17 6.14
C GLY A 105 2.76 12.87 6.97
N THR A 106 3.92 12.30 7.33
CA THR A 106 3.99 11.01 8.03
C THR A 106 3.74 11.21 9.51
N TYR A 107 2.48 11.40 9.88
CA TYR A 107 2.05 11.59 11.26
C TYR A 107 1.41 10.32 11.82
N PHE A 108 1.94 9.83 12.95
CA PHE A 108 1.24 8.84 13.75
C PHE A 108 -0.07 9.42 14.27
N THR A 109 -1.18 8.79 13.91
CA THR A 109 -2.49 9.22 14.41
C THR A 109 -2.67 8.69 15.82
N LYS A 110 -2.85 9.60 16.78
CA LYS A 110 -3.04 9.23 18.19
C LYS A 110 -4.21 8.24 18.33
N HIS A 111 -4.05 7.24 19.18
CA HIS A 111 -5.02 6.15 19.33
C HIS A 111 -6.46 6.63 19.55
N PHE A 112 -6.68 7.68 20.35
CA PHE A 112 -8.03 8.23 20.56
C PHE A 112 -8.69 8.74 19.28
N ALA A 113 -7.91 9.31 18.36
CA ALA A 113 -8.41 9.85 17.09
C ALA A 113 -8.73 8.72 16.12
N VAL A 114 -7.90 7.66 16.11
CA VAL A 114 -8.18 6.42 15.37
C VAL A 114 -9.52 5.85 15.82
N GLU A 115 -9.70 5.60 17.12
CA GLU A 115 -10.96 5.05 17.65
C GLU A 115 -12.17 5.95 17.33
N HIS A 116 -12.03 7.27 17.49
CA HIS A 116 -13.10 8.21 17.17
C HIS A 116 -13.53 8.13 15.70
N LEU A 117 -12.58 8.10 14.77
CA LEU A 117 -12.86 8.00 13.33
C LEU A 117 -13.49 6.64 12.99
N LEU A 118 -13.03 5.54 13.59
CA LEU A 118 -13.63 4.22 13.38
C LEU A 118 -15.06 4.15 13.93
N ASP A 119 -15.34 4.76 15.07
CA ASP A 119 -16.68 4.82 15.65
C ASP A 119 -17.68 5.58 14.76
N HIS A 120 -17.23 6.61 14.03
CA HIS A 120 -18.10 7.48 13.25
C HIS A 120 -18.17 7.14 11.76
N ALA A 121 -17.16 6.46 11.21
CA ALA A 121 -17.12 6.06 9.81
C ALA A 121 -17.32 4.55 9.62
N LEU A 122 -16.53 3.73 10.32
CA LEU A 122 -16.52 2.27 10.11
C LEU A 122 -17.72 1.57 10.75
N GLU A 123 -18.08 1.90 11.99
CA GLU A 123 -19.20 1.24 12.69
C GLU A 123 -20.55 1.43 11.99
N PRO A 124 -20.93 2.63 11.49
CA PRO A 124 -22.16 2.79 10.71
C PRO A 124 -22.16 1.96 9.41
N ALA A 125 -21.05 1.96 8.67
CA ALA A 125 -20.93 1.18 7.44
C ALA A 125 -21.04 -0.35 7.70
N LEU A 126 -20.45 -0.82 8.80
CA LEU A 126 -20.59 -2.21 9.24
C LEU A 126 -22.02 -2.54 9.68
N ALA A 127 -22.71 -1.62 10.35
CA ALA A 127 -24.10 -1.82 10.72
C ALA A 127 -24.99 -1.98 9.49
N GLU A 128 -24.83 -1.13 8.47
CA GLU A 128 -25.54 -1.24 7.19
C GLU A 128 -25.24 -2.56 6.48
N HIS A 129 -23.96 -2.99 6.46
CA HIS A 129 -23.56 -4.27 5.89
C HIS A 129 -24.27 -5.45 6.57
N LEU A 130 -24.27 -5.48 7.91
CA LEU A 130 -24.91 -6.56 8.67
C LEU A 130 -26.45 -6.56 8.47
N GLU A 131 -27.08 -5.39 8.47
CA GLU A 131 -28.53 -5.27 8.21
C GLU A 131 -28.90 -5.79 6.81
N ARG A 132 -28.02 -5.57 5.83
CA ARG A 132 -28.18 -6.14 4.48
C ARG A 132 -28.09 -7.66 4.50
N LEU A 133 -27.15 -8.24 5.24
CA LEU A 133 -27.04 -9.70 5.38
C LEU A 133 -28.31 -10.29 6.01
N ASP A 134 -28.91 -9.61 6.99
CA ASP A 134 -30.15 -10.04 7.65
C ASP A 134 -31.35 -10.14 6.69
N LYS A 135 -31.34 -9.35 5.61
CA LYS A 135 -32.38 -9.38 4.56
C LYS A 135 -32.19 -10.53 3.56
N MET A 136 -31.10 -11.29 3.67
CA MET A 136 -30.76 -12.40 2.77
C MET A 136 -31.01 -13.77 3.41
N ASP A 137 -31.20 -14.80 2.58
CA ASP A 137 -31.14 -16.20 3.04
C ASP A 137 -29.71 -16.58 3.50
N ASP A 138 -29.58 -17.63 4.29
CA ASP A 138 -28.28 -18.03 4.89
C ASP A 138 -27.20 -18.35 3.87
N ARG A 139 -27.58 -18.84 2.68
CA ARG A 139 -26.62 -19.15 1.62
C ARG A 139 -26.07 -17.86 1.02
N LYS A 140 -26.94 -16.93 0.61
CA LYS A 140 -26.56 -15.63 0.06
C LYS A 140 -25.84 -14.76 1.07
N ALA A 141 -26.28 -14.77 2.33
CA ALA A 141 -25.62 -14.07 3.42
C ALA A 141 -24.21 -14.64 3.66
N GLY A 142 -24.04 -15.96 3.58
CA GLY A 142 -22.73 -16.60 3.64
C GLY A 142 -21.80 -16.22 2.49
N GLU A 143 -22.32 -16.17 1.26
CA GLU A 143 -21.57 -15.74 0.06
C GLU A 143 -21.15 -14.26 0.14
N SER A 144 -22.01 -13.41 0.70
CA SER A 144 -21.81 -11.95 0.83
C SER A 144 -21.15 -11.53 2.14
N PHE A 145 -20.79 -12.48 3.02
CA PHE A 145 -20.34 -12.17 4.38
C PHE A 145 -19.10 -11.26 4.41
N PHE A 146 -18.13 -11.54 3.53
CA PHE A 146 -16.91 -10.74 3.33
C PHE A 146 -17.04 -9.73 2.16
N ASP A 147 -18.26 -9.46 1.68
CA ASP A 147 -18.53 -8.40 0.70
C ASP A 147 -18.67 -7.03 1.41
N PHE A 148 -17.58 -6.64 2.07
CA PHE A 148 -17.39 -5.32 2.68
C PHE A 148 -16.02 -4.79 2.24
N ARG A 149 -15.91 -3.50 1.91
CA ARG A 149 -14.71 -2.86 1.36
C ARG A 149 -14.39 -1.59 2.14
N MET A 150 -13.31 -1.63 2.91
CA MET A 150 -12.74 -0.49 3.62
C MET A 150 -11.41 -0.13 2.97
N ALA A 151 -11.16 1.16 2.74
CA ALA A 151 -9.85 1.65 2.32
C ALA A 151 -9.27 2.72 3.24
N ASP A 152 -7.94 2.75 3.31
CA ASP A 152 -7.16 3.94 3.67
C ASP A 152 -6.27 4.35 2.49
N ILE A 153 -6.52 5.54 1.94
CA ILE A 153 -5.89 6.02 0.70
C ILE A 153 -4.62 6.85 0.96
N ALA A 154 -4.21 6.96 2.22
CA ALA A 154 -2.94 7.52 2.68
C ALA A 154 -2.48 6.74 3.93
N MET A 155 -2.36 5.42 3.78
CA MET A 155 -2.32 4.47 4.90
C MET A 155 -1.08 4.56 5.80
N GLY A 156 0.02 5.15 5.33
CA GLY A 156 1.30 5.11 6.02
C GLY A 156 1.72 3.68 6.35
N SER A 157 2.09 3.43 7.60
CA SER A 157 2.45 2.10 8.11
C SER A 157 1.27 1.13 8.28
N GLY A 158 0.03 1.55 7.96
CA GLY A 158 -1.17 0.71 8.04
C GLY A 158 -1.79 0.62 9.43
N HIS A 159 -1.51 1.56 10.34
CA HIS A 159 -2.06 1.55 11.69
C HIS A 159 -3.60 1.58 11.72
N PHE A 160 -4.23 2.42 10.89
CA PHE A 160 -5.69 2.44 10.72
C PHE A 160 -6.24 1.14 10.15
N LEU A 161 -5.55 0.55 9.18
CA LEU A 161 -5.95 -0.72 8.56
C LEU A 161 -6.03 -1.85 9.58
N ILE A 162 -5.09 -1.86 10.53
CA ILE A 162 -5.01 -2.87 11.59
C ILE A 162 -6.13 -2.69 12.61
N ALA A 163 -6.33 -1.46 13.11
CA ALA A 163 -7.40 -1.15 14.04
C ALA A 163 -8.79 -1.45 13.43
N ALA A 164 -8.98 -1.13 12.15
CA ALA A 164 -10.18 -1.46 11.42
C ALA A 164 -10.37 -2.97 11.22
N ALA A 165 -9.31 -3.72 10.90
CA ALA A 165 -9.39 -5.17 10.77
C ALA A 165 -9.88 -5.83 12.06
N ASP A 166 -9.41 -5.37 13.22
CA ASP A 166 -9.88 -5.83 14.54
C ASP A 166 -11.35 -5.45 14.79
N ARG A 167 -11.73 -4.22 14.43
CA ARG A 167 -13.10 -3.74 14.57
C ARG A 167 -14.08 -4.57 13.73
N ILE A 168 -13.72 -4.83 12.47
CA ILE A 168 -14.50 -5.66 11.56
C ILE A 168 -14.56 -7.09 12.08
N GLU A 169 -13.44 -7.67 12.54
CA GLU A 169 -13.40 -9.03 13.08
C GLU A 169 -14.35 -9.19 14.25
N ARG A 170 -14.28 -8.30 15.24
CA ARG A 170 -15.18 -8.33 16.41
C ARG A 170 -16.65 -8.30 16.01
N ARG A 171 -17.02 -7.43 15.05
CA ARG A 171 -18.40 -7.29 14.56
C ARG A 171 -18.87 -8.54 13.82
N LEU A 172 -18.04 -9.06 12.90
CA LEU A 172 -18.36 -10.24 12.10
C LEU A 172 -18.39 -11.52 12.95
N SER A 173 -17.49 -11.66 13.91
CA SER A 173 -17.47 -12.77 14.89
C SER A 173 -18.71 -12.76 15.78
N SER A 174 -19.10 -11.57 16.29
CA SER A 174 -20.35 -11.40 17.05
C SER A 174 -21.57 -11.78 16.24
N TYR A 175 -21.61 -11.40 14.96
CA TYR A 175 -22.70 -11.77 14.06
C TYR A 175 -22.79 -13.28 13.83
N LEU A 176 -21.67 -13.98 13.62
CA LEU A 176 -21.66 -15.44 13.45
C LEU A 176 -22.12 -16.21 14.69
N THR A 177 -21.95 -15.62 15.87
CA THR A 177 -22.48 -16.18 17.13
C THR A 177 -24.00 -16.13 17.18
N GLN A 178 -24.60 -15.08 16.61
CA GLN A 178 -26.05 -14.90 16.56
C GLN A 178 -26.71 -15.64 15.39
N ARG A 179 -26.02 -15.71 14.25
CA ARG A 179 -26.50 -16.34 13.03
C ARG A 179 -25.43 -17.23 12.41
N LYS A 180 -25.66 -18.53 12.43
CA LYS A 180 -24.74 -19.50 11.81
C LYS A 180 -24.87 -19.44 10.28
N LEU A 181 -23.77 -19.16 9.60
CA LEU A 181 -23.67 -19.19 8.15
C LEU A 181 -22.82 -20.39 7.71
N PRO A 182 -23.44 -21.50 7.23
CA PRO A 182 -22.71 -22.75 6.93
C PRO A 182 -21.58 -22.58 5.90
N VAL A 183 -21.73 -21.66 4.95
CA VAL A 183 -20.70 -21.34 3.94
C VAL A 183 -19.43 -20.84 4.63
N VAL A 184 -19.56 -19.86 5.53
CA VAL A 184 -18.44 -19.26 6.27
C VAL A 184 -17.82 -20.27 7.22
N THR A 185 -18.64 -20.98 8.02
CA THR A 185 -18.12 -21.99 8.95
C THR A 185 -17.35 -23.11 8.22
N SER A 186 -17.83 -23.51 7.04
CA SER A 186 -17.14 -24.51 6.21
C SER A 186 -15.82 -24.00 5.67
N GLU A 187 -15.74 -22.72 5.28
CA GLU A 187 -14.51 -22.08 4.83
C GLU A 187 -13.46 -22.02 5.95
N LEU A 188 -13.85 -21.55 7.14
CA LEU A 188 -12.96 -21.48 8.31
C LEU A 188 -12.44 -22.89 8.69
N GLN A 189 -13.31 -23.90 8.67
CA GLN A 189 -12.91 -25.27 8.97
C GLN A 189 -11.91 -25.84 7.95
N ARG A 190 -12.04 -25.50 6.67
CA ARG A 190 -11.06 -25.92 5.64
C ARG A 190 -9.71 -25.28 5.91
N LEU A 191 -9.67 -24.00 6.23
CA LEU A 191 -8.43 -23.29 6.55
C LEU A 191 -7.74 -23.90 7.77
N ARG A 192 -8.48 -24.11 8.86
CA ARG A 192 -7.99 -24.80 10.06
C ARG A 192 -7.40 -26.17 9.75
N THR A 193 -8.10 -26.96 8.95
CA THR A 193 -7.64 -28.30 8.57
C THR A 193 -6.35 -28.24 7.74
N SER A 194 -6.24 -27.28 6.82
CA SER A 194 -5.00 -27.08 6.04
C SER A 194 -3.85 -26.68 6.95
N ALA A 195 -4.08 -25.72 7.84
CA ALA A 195 -3.09 -25.23 8.78
C ALA A 195 -2.52 -26.35 9.67
N LYS A 196 -3.41 -27.14 10.29
CA LYS A 196 -3.03 -28.30 11.12
C LYS A 196 -2.21 -29.33 10.34
N LYS A 197 -2.61 -29.63 9.10
CA LYS A 197 -1.88 -30.55 8.24
C LYS A 197 -0.46 -30.07 7.90
N GLU A 198 -0.25 -28.76 7.70
CA GLU A 198 1.09 -28.22 7.46
C GLU A 198 1.94 -28.19 8.74
N LEU A 199 1.36 -27.88 9.90
CA LEU A 199 2.06 -27.95 11.19
C LEU A 199 2.56 -29.36 11.51
N GLU A 200 1.73 -30.38 11.25
CA GLU A 200 2.08 -31.80 11.42
C GLU A 200 3.31 -32.20 10.59
N LYS A 201 3.46 -31.67 9.36
CA LYS A 201 4.63 -31.94 8.51
C LYS A 201 5.94 -31.41 9.08
N VAL A 202 5.88 -30.34 9.87
CA VAL A 202 7.06 -29.70 10.48
C VAL A 202 7.36 -30.31 11.86
N GLY A 203 6.62 -31.35 12.27
CA GLY A 203 6.81 -32.02 13.56
C GLY A 203 6.27 -31.24 14.75
N LEU A 204 5.44 -30.21 14.52
CA LEU A 204 4.71 -29.50 15.55
C LEU A 204 3.41 -30.25 15.86
N ILE A 205 3.16 -30.51 17.14
CA ILE A 205 2.00 -31.30 17.58
C ILE A 205 0.73 -30.46 17.40
N SER A 206 -0.17 -30.95 16.55
CA SER A 206 -1.47 -30.34 16.18
C SER A 206 -2.38 -30.02 17.37
N GLU A 207 -2.21 -30.74 18.50
CA GLU A 207 -2.95 -30.53 19.75
C GLU A 207 -2.45 -29.34 20.59
N THR A 208 -1.26 -28.82 20.31
CA THR A 208 -0.65 -27.70 21.06
C THR A 208 -1.09 -26.33 20.51
N TYR A 209 -1.51 -26.27 19.24
CA TYR A 209 -1.91 -25.03 18.58
C TYR A 209 -3.42 -25.05 18.32
N ASP A 210 -4.19 -24.46 19.24
CA ASP A 210 -5.60 -24.21 18.98
C ASP A 210 -5.74 -23.02 18.02
N ILE A 211 -6.26 -23.28 16.83
CA ILE A 211 -6.47 -22.25 15.81
C ILE A 211 -7.91 -21.77 15.95
N GLU A 212 -8.05 -20.69 16.69
CA GLU A 212 -9.33 -20.01 16.95
C GLU A 212 -9.95 -19.44 15.65
N ASP A 213 -11.28 -19.36 15.61
CA ASP A 213 -12.02 -18.81 14.45
C ASP A 213 -11.73 -17.32 14.23
N ASN A 214 -11.50 -16.54 15.28
CA ASN A 214 -11.17 -15.10 15.21
C ASN A 214 -9.89 -14.84 14.38
N LEU A 215 -8.85 -15.67 14.54
CA LEU A 215 -7.58 -15.55 13.79
C LEU A 215 -7.81 -15.82 12.31
N LEU A 216 -8.60 -16.85 11.99
CA LEU A 216 -8.97 -17.18 10.62
C LEU A 216 -9.87 -16.11 10.00
N LEU A 217 -10.82 -15.56 10.77
CA LEU A 217 -11.68 -14.45 10.35
C LEU A 217 -10.85 -13.20 10.07
N ARG A 218 -9.99 -12.79 11.00
CA ARG A 218 -9.10 -11.63 10.83
C ARG A 218 -8.26 -11.74 9.56
N ARG A 219 -7.70 -12.94 9.32
CA ARG A 219 -6.97 -13.24 8.08
C ARG A 219 -7.83 -13.08 6.82
N GLN A 220 -9.08 -13.55 6.85
CA GLN A 220 -10.00 -13.37 5.72
C GLN A 220 -10.39 -11.90 5.51
N ILE A 221 -10.59 -11.16 6.60
CA ILE A 221 -10.91 -9.73 6.58
C ILE A 221 -9.78 -8.93 5.97
N ALA A 222 -8.54 -9.12 6.43
CA ALA A 222 -7.38 -8.42 5.87
C ALA A 222 -7.21 -8.66 4.36
N ARG A 223 -7.57 -9.85 3.88
CA ARG A 223 -7.46 -10.21 2.46
C ARG A 223 -8.62 -9.71 1.59
N ARG A 224 -9.84 -9.65 2.13
CA ARG A 224 -11.06 -9.43 1.31
C ARG A 224 -11.74 -8.09 1.58
N CYS A 225 -11.41 -7.45 2.69
CA CYS A 225 -12.14 -6.28 3.18
C CYS A 225 -11.25 -5.05 3.38
N ILE A 226 -9.94 -5.23 3.57
CA ILE A 226 -9.01 -4.14 3.90
C ILE A 226 -8.22 -3.77 2.65
N TYR A 227 -8.17 -2.47 2.35
CA TYR A 227 -7.47 -1.90 1.20
C TYR A 227 -6.66 -0.69 1.62
N GLY A 228 -5.54 -0.47 0.94
CA GLY A 228 -4.56 0.55 1.32
C GLY A 228 -3.83 1.12 0.11
N VAL A 229 -3.72 2.44 0.04
CA VAL A 229 -2.89 3.15 -0.94
C VAL A 229 -1.95 4.09 -0.20
N ASP A 230 -0.68 4.10 -0.60
CA ASP A 230 0.28 5.11 -0.15
C ASP A 230 1.24 5.45 -1.28
N ILE A 231 1.64 6.71 -1.40
CA ILE A 231 2.60 7.14 -2.43
C ILE A 231 4.02 6.65 -2.11
N ASN A 232 4.35 6.42 -0.84
CA ASN A 232 5.65 5.97 -0.40
C ASN A 232 5.78 4.44 -0.48
N PRO A 233 6.72 3.90 -1.28
CA PRO A 233 6.93 2.46 -1.40
C PRO A 233 7.26 1.79 -0.07
N ILE A 234 8.02 2.44 0.82
CA ILE A 234 8.39 1.90 2.13
C ILE A 234 7.15 1.78 3.03
N ALA A 235 6.28 2.80 3.02
CA ALA A 235 5.00 2.76 3.74
C ALA A 235 4.16 1.55 3.33
N SER A 236 3.99 1.35 2.01
CA SER A 236 3.23 0.22 1.49
C SER A 236 3.81 -1.15 1.89
N GLN A 237 5.14 -1.28 1.95
CA GLN A 237 5.81 -2.51 2.39
C GLN A 237 5.58 -2.78 3.88
N LEU A 238 5.65 -1.74 4.71
CA LEU A 238 5.46 -1.84 6.15
C LEU A 238 4.00 -2.08 6.52
N ALA A 239 3.05 -1.48 5.81
CA ALA A 239 1.63 -1.80 5.94
C ALA A 239 1.36 -3.28 5.64
N ARG A 240 1.93 -3.83 4.55
CA ARG A 240 1.84 -5.27 4.24
C ARG A 240 2.43 -6.14 5.35
N LEU A 241 3.63 -5.80 5.83
CA LEU A 241 4.30 -6.55 6.90
C LEU A 241 3.50 -6.52 8.20
N SER A 242 2.99 -5.34 8.58
CA SER A 242 2.20 -5.15 9.79
C SER A 242 0.89 -5.95 9.73
N LEU A 243 0.19 -5.94 8.59
CA LEU A 243 -0.98 -6.78 8.37
C LEU A 243 -0.65 -8.28 8.38
N TRP A 244 0.47 -8.71 7.80
CA TRP A 244 0.89 -10.12 7.82
C TRP A 244 1.12 -10.65 9.22
N ILE A 245 1.79 -9.86 10.06
CA ILE A 245 2.08 -10.24 11.45
C ILE A 245 0.80 -10.24 12.27
N HIS A 246 -0.03 -9.20 12.10
CA HIS A 246 -1.31 -9.08 12.79
C HIS A 246 -2.32 -10.19 12.44
N THR A 247 -2.22 -10.73 11.23
CA THR A 247 -3.12 -11.77 10.69
C THR A 247 -2.45 -13.14 10.50
N PHE A 248 -1.29 -13.33 11.14
CA PHE A 248 -0.54 -14.57 11.07
C PHE A 248 -1.34 -15.73 11.66
N VAL A 249 -1.40 -16.83 10.91
CA VAL A 249 -2.01 -18.09 11.36
C VAL A 249 -0.97 -19.20 11.19
N PRO A 250 -0.51 -19.85 12.28
CA PRO A 250 0.45 -20.94 12.20
C PRO A 250 -0.02 -22.04 11.24
N GLY A 251 0.88 -22.49 10.36
CA GLY A 251 0.59 -23.52 9.35
C GLY A 251 -0.09 -23.01 8.08
N LEU A 252 -0.54 -21.76 8.04
CA LEU A 252 -0.95 -21.11 6.79
C LEU A 252 0.18 -20.23 6.26
N PRO A 253 0.34 -20.16 4.93
CA PRO A 253 1.30 -19.23 4.35
C PRO A 253 0.89 -17.77 4.58
N LEU A 254 1.79 -16.81 4.44
CA LEU A 254 1.42 -15.38 4.48
C LEU A 254 0.37 -15.07 3.41
N SER A 255 -0.65 -14.29 3.76
CA SER A 255 -1.71 -13.89 2.82
C SER A 255 -1.13 -13.13 1.65
N PHE A 256 -1.67 -13.31 0.44
CA PHE A 256 -1.29 -12.45 -0.68
C PHE A 256 -2.01 -11.10 -0.53
N LEU A 257 -1.29 -10.05 -0.12
CA LEU A 257 -1.83 -8.69 0.13
C LEU A 257 -1.42 -7.67 -0.94
N ASP A 258 -0.63 -8.08 -1.93
CA ASP A 258 -0.07 -7.19 -2.96
C ASP A 258 -1.15 -6.49 -3.81
N HIS A 259 -2.37 -7.05 -3.88
CA HIS A 259 -3.50 -6.46 -4.58
C HIS A 259 -4.38 -5.55 -3.70
N ASN A 260 -4.32 -5.71 -2.37
CA ASN A 260 -5.05 -4.87 -1.42
C ASN A 260 -4.25 -3.63 -1.02
N ILE A 261 -2.94 -3.80 -0.90
CA ILE A 261 -2.02 -2.82 -0.33
C ILE A 261 -1.02 -2.42 -1.43
N VAL A 262 -1.26 -1.27 -2.03
CA VAL A 262 -0.58 -0.82 -3.26
C VAL A 262 0.12 0.52 -3.04
N CYS A 263 1.21 0.68 -3.78
CA CYS A 263 1.93 1.95 -3.86
C CYS A 263 1.34 2.77 -5.01
N GLY A 264 0.89 3.99 -4.76
CA GLY A 264 0.27 4.84 -5.77
C GLY A 264 -0.10 6.23 -5.27
N ASN A 265 -0.24 7.17 -6.19
CA ASN A 265 -0.73 8.51 -5.89
C ASN A 265 -2.26 8.54 -5.92
N SER A 266 -2.91 8.42 -4.76
CA SER A 266 -4.37 8.38 -4.66
C SER A 266 -5.09 9.66 -5.11
N LEU A 267 -4.37 10.76 -5.36
CA LEU A 267 -4.94 12.05 -5.79
C LEU A 267 -5.03 12.22 -7.31
N VAL A 268 -4.23 11.48 -8.08
CA VAL A 268 -4.11 11.65 -9.54
C VAL A 268 -4.46 10.35 -10.23
N GLY A 269 -5.33 10.40 -11.23
CA GLY A 269 -5.74 9.23 -11.99
C GLY A 269 -7.25 9.12 -12.11
N ILE A 270 -7.74 7.90 -12.29
CA ILE A 270 -9.16 7.60 -12.53
C ILE A 270 -9.73 6.98 -11.28
N ALA A 271 -10.80 7.55 -10.75
CA ALA A 271 -11.49 7.10 -9.56
C ALA A 271 -12.53 6.02 -9.86
N THR A 272 -13.32 6.16 -10.94
CA THR A 272 -14.39 5.21 -11.27
C THR A 272 -14.51 4.92 -12.77
N PHE A 273 -15.25 3.86 -13.13
CA PHE A 273 -15.53 3.56 -14.55
C PHE A 273 -16.56 4.54 -15.16
N GLU A 274 -17.43 5.12 -14.34
CA GLU A 274 -18.35 6.16 -14.73
C GLU A 274 -17.59 7.41 -15.19
N GLU A 275 -16.55 7.82 -14.45
CA GLU A 275 -15.69 8.96 -14.82
C GLU A 275 -15.07 8.77 -16.21
N VAL A 276 -14.62 7.56 -16.55
CA VAL A 276 -14.08 7.24 -17.87
C VAL A 276 -15.15 7.40 -18.95
N SER A 277 -16.38 7.01 -18.64
CA SER A 277 -17.51 7.10 -19.57
C SER A 277 -17.88 8.55 -19.85
N ASP A 278 -17.85 9.40 -18.82
CA ASP A 278 -18.10 10.84 -18.94
C ASP A 278 -17.02 11.54 -19.75
N LEU A 279 -15.73 11.22 -19.51
CA LEU A 279 -14.61 11.83 -20.22
C LEU A 279 -14.56 11.52 -21.72
N LEU A 280 -15.17 10.40 -22.12
CA LEU A 280 -15.27 9.98 -23.50
C LEU A 280 -16.54 10.53 -24.19
N ASP A 281 -17.27 11.45 -23.55
CA ASP A 281 -18.50 12.07 -24.06
C ASP A 281 -19.55 11.03 -24.49
N ILE A 282 -19.66 9.95 -23.71
CA ILE A 282 -20.57 8.83 -24.00
C ILE A 282 -21.98 9.22 -23.56
N SER A 283 -22.73 9.89 -24.44
CA SER A 283 -24.17 10.07 -24.28
C SER A 283 -24.86 8.70 -24.13
N GLU A 284 -25.83 8.58 -23.21
CA GLU A 284 -26.69 7.41 -23.00
C GLU A 284 -27.26 6.87 -24.32
N GLY A 285 -26.56 5.94 -24.97
CA GLY A 285 -27.02 5.34 -26.21
C GLY A 285 -25.91 5.11 -27.24
N GLY A 286 -25.15 4.03 -27.08
CA GLY A 286 -24.27 3.57 -28.15
C GLY A 286 -23.41 2.38 -27.75
N LEU A 287 -23.09 1.58 -28.76
CA LEU A 287 -22.30 0.33 -28.81
C LEU A 287 -20.92 0.36 -28.08
N PHE A 288 -20.57 1.45 -27.39
CA PHE A 288 -19.29 1.69 -26.70
C PHE A 288 -19.31 1.47 -25.19
N ALA A 289 -20.48 1.57 -24.53
CA ALA A 289 -20.65 0.97 -23.20
C ALA A 289 -20.27 -0.52 -23.21
N ALA A 290 -20.53 -1.18 -24.34
CA ALA A 290 -20.09 -2.55 -24.61
C ALA A 290 -18.56 -2.67 -24.78
N THR A 291 -17.85 -1.67 -25.32
CA THR A 291 -16.38 -1.70 -25.50
C THR A 291 -15.64 -1.44 -24.19
N ALA A 292 -16.11 -0.48 -23.37
CA ALA A 292 -15.67 -0.36 -21.99
C ALA A 292 -15.93 -1.67 -21.25
N GLN A 293 -17.13 -2.26 -21.36
CA GLN A 293 -17.44 -3.59 -20.83
C GLN A 293 -16.65 -4.75 -21.44
N ILE A 294 -16.07 -4.64 -22.64
CA ILE A 294 -15.22 -5.68 -23.25
C ILE A 294 -13.78 -5.55 -22.73
N LEU A 295 -13.20 -4.34 -22.73
CA LEU A 295 -11.89 -4.05 -22.13
C LEU A 295 -11.88 -4.35 -20.63
N ILE A 296 -12.97 -3.96 -19.95
CA ILE A 296 -13.23 -4.27 -18.55
C ILE A 296 -13.61 -5.74 -18.40
N GLY A 297 -14.31 -6.36 -19.34
CA GLY A 297 -14.82 -7.74 -19.22
C GLY A 297 -13.73 -8.82 -19.29
N ASP A 298 -12.71 -8.63 -20.11
CA ASP A 298 -11.56 -9.54 -20.16
C ASP A 298 -10.66 -9.36 -18.93
N ALA A 299 -10.48 -8.12 -18.47
CA ALA A 299 -9.88 -7.81 -17.18
C ALA A 299 -10.70 -8.42 -16.03
N GLN A 300 -12.03 -8.29 -16.06
CA GLN A 300 -12.96 -8.76 -15.05
C GLN A 300 -12.93 -10.28 -14.91
N LYS A 301 -12.90 -11.04 -16.00
CA LYS A 301 -12.78 -12.51 -15.94
C LYS A 301 -11.45 -12.95 -15.32
N ALA A 302 -10.38 -12.23 -15.60
CA ALA A 302 -9.08 -12.40 -14.97
C ALA A 302 -9.17 -12.13 -13.46
N ILE A 303 -9.61 -10.94 -13.10
CA ILE A 303 -9.75 -10.47 -11.72
C ILE A 303 -10.68 -11.36 -10.89
N GLU A 304 -11.82 -11.78 -11.43
CA GLU A 304 -12.76 -12.71 -10.78
C GLU A 304 -12.12 -14.09 -10.54
N LYS A 305 -11.20 -14.51 -11.40
CA LYS A 305 -10.46 -15.76 -11.24
C LYS A 305 -9.43 -15.65 -10.13
N LEU A 306 -8.77 -14.50 -9.99
CA LEU A 306 -7.86 -14.19 -8.89
C LEU A 306 -8.59 -14.16 -7.55
N ALA A 307 -9.75 -13.50 -7.48
CA ALA A 307 -10.57 -13.37 -6.26
C ALA A 307 -11.09 -14.72 -5.73
N ARG A 308 -11.10 -15.78 -6.56
CA ARG A 308 -11.54 -17.14 -6.19
C ARG A 308 -10.41 -18.06 -5.72
N LEU A 309 -9.16 -17.62 -5.75
CA LEU A 309 -8.04 -18.45 -5.32
C LEU A 309 -8.04 -18.59 -3.78
N SER A 310 -8.18 -19.85 -3.33
CA SER A 310 -8.02 -20.22 -1.93
C SER A 310 -6.53 -20.37 -1.62
N ASP A 311 -5.96 -19.54 -0.75
CA ASP A 311 -4.58 -19.66 -0.24
C ASP A 311 -4.46 -20.66 0.93
N ALA A 312 -4.93 -21.89 0.74
CA ALA A 312 -4.78 -22.92 1.77
C ALA A 312 -3.33 -23.43 1.85
N ASN A 313 -2.56 -23.35 0.77
CA ASN A 313 -1.16 -23.77 0.72
C ASN A 313 -0.24 -22.85 -0.13
N ALA A 314 1.08 -23.00 0.06
CA ALA A 314 2.09 -22.19 -0.64
C ALA A 314 2.10 -22.36 -2.17
N ALA A 315 1.60 -23.48 -2.71
CA ALA A 315 1.49 -23.67 -4.16
C ALA A 315 0.34 -22.84 -4.75
N GLU A 316 -0.75 -22.64 -4.01
CA GLU A 316 -1.85 -21.76 -4.39
C GLU A 316 -1.40 -20.30 -4.45
N ILE A 317 -0.63 -19.82 -3.47
CA ILE A 317 -0.07 -18.45 -3.51
C ILE A 317 0.84 -18.23 -4.71
N ARG A 318 1.70 -19.22 -5.04
CA ARG A 318 2.55 -19.10 -6.24
C ARG A 318 1.72 -19.03 -7.52
N ARG A 319 0.63 -19.79 -7.60
CA ARG A 319 -0.32 -19.70 -8.72
C ARG A 319 -1.04 -18.36 -8.74
N ALA A 320 -1.43 -17.83 -7.58
CA ALA A 320 -2.06 -16.52 -7.45
C ALA A 320 -1.13 -15.40 -7.93
N ARG A 321 0.14 -15.39 -7.50
CA ARG A 321 1.14 -14.44 -7.98
C ARG A 321 1.35 -14.52 -9.49
N LYS A 322 1.48 -15.73 -10.04
CA LYS A 322 1.65 -15.92 -11.48
C LYS A 322 0.41 -15.46 -12.26
N ALA A 323 -0.79 -15.80 -11.79
CA ALA A 323 -2.04 -15.34 -12.38
C ALA A 323 -2.11 -13.81 -12.35
N TYR A 324 -1.81 -13.19 -11.21
CA TYR A 324 -1.77 -11.74 -11.07
C TYR A 324 -0.82 -11.05 -12.06
N GLU A 325 0.39 -11.58 -12.26
CA GLU A 325 1.34 -11.05 -13.24
C GLU A 325 0.85 -11.19 -14.69
N GLU A 326 0.21 -12.32 -15.04
CA GLU A 326 -0.37 -12.55 -16.36
C GLU A 326 -1.56 -11.62 -16.61
N GLU A 327 -2.41 -11.40 -15.60
CA GLU A 327 -3.58 -10.55 -15.67
C GLU A 327 -3.22 -9.07 -15.76
N ARG A 328 -2.19 -8.64 -15.03
CA ARG A 328 -1.66 -7.27 -15.15
C ARG A 328 -1.21 -6.95 -16.58
N LYS A 329 -0.66 -7.92 -17.30
CA LYS A 329 -0.32 -7.74 -18.74
C LYS A 329 -1.56 -7.57 -19.61
N ALA A 330 -2.65 -8.26 -19.29
CA ALA A 330 -3.91 -8.13 -20.02
C ALA A 330 -4.58 -6.77 -19.81
N ILE A 331 -4.37 -6.12 -18.65
CA ILE A 331 -4.94 -4.82 -18.29
C ILE A 331 -4.12 -3.64 -18.85
N ALA A 332 -2.89 -3.88 -19.32
CA ALA A 332 -2.01 -2.83 -19.84
C ALA A 332 -2.63 -1.93 -20.93
N PRO A 333 -3.45 -2.40 -21.90
CA PRO A 333 -4.16 -1.51 -22.82
C PRO A 333 -5.12 -0.53 -22.13
N THR A 334 -5.83 -1.01 -21.10
CA THR A 334 -6.76 -0.19 -20.30
C THR A 334 -6.01 0.83 -19.46
N GLU A 335 -4.89 0.44 -18.85
CA GLU A 335 -4.00 1.35 -18.11
C GLU A 335 -3.48 2.47 -19.02
N ARG A 336 -3.05 2.14 -20.24
CA ARG A 336 -2.62 3.14 -21.24
C ARG A 336 -3.71 4.14 -21.58
N MET A 337 -4.95 3.67 -21.76
CA MET A 337 -6.09 4.54 -22.02
C MET A 337 -6.34 5.48 -20.85
N PHE A 338 -6.29 4.97 -19.62
CA PHE A 338 -6.54 5.79 -18.42
C PHE A 338 -5.42 6.81 -18.16
N ASP A 339 -4.16 6.47 -18.46
CA ASP A 339 -3.03 7.40 -18.44
C ASP A 339 -3.29 8.59 -19.40
N ILE A 340 -3.69 8.29 -20.64
CA ILE A 340 -4.00 9.28 -21.67
C ILE A 340 -5.16 10.19 -21.23
N LEU A 341 -6.27 9.61 -20.77
CA LEU A 341 -7.44 10.37 -20.30
C LEU A 341 -7.10 11.22 -19.07
N THR A 342 -6.21 10.74 -18.20
CA THR A 342 -5.75 11.52 -17.04
C THR A 342 -4.93 12.71 -17.47
N ALA A 343 -3.96 12.52 -18.38
CA ALA A 343 -3.15 13.62 -18.89
C ALA A 343 -3.99 14.65 -19.66
N GLN A 344 -4.98 14.23 -20.45
CA GLN A 344 -5.85 15.12 -21.22
C GLN A 344 -6.69 16.08 -20.36
N ARG A 345 -7.02 15.70 -19.12
CA ARG A 345 -7.76 16.56 -18.18
C ARG A 345 -6.90 17.66 -17.55
N MET A 346 -5.58 17.51 -17.58
CA MET A 346 -4.69 18.46 -16.94
C MET A 346 -4.52 19.71 -17.81
N PRO A 347 -4.50 20.91 -17.21
CA PRO A 347 -4.17 22.13 -17.93
C PRO A 347 -2.83 22.00 -18.66
N GLU A 348 -2.68 22.64 -19.82
CA GLU A 348 -1.43 22.68 -20.61
C GLU A 348 -0.99 21.35 -21.25
N SER A 349 -1.76 20.29 -21.07
CA SER A 349 -1.51 19.02 -21.74
C SER A 349 -1.74 19.12 -23.25
N GLU A 350 -0.74 18.72 -24.03
CA GLU A 350 -0.83 18.56 -25.49
C GLU A 350 -1.31 17.15 -25.89
N VAL A 351 -1.67 16.31 -24.91
CA VAL A 351 -2.18 14.97 -25.15
C VAL A 351 -3.59 15.07 -25.70
N ALA A 352 -3.82 14.47 -26.86
CA ALA A 352 -5.10 14.49 -27.52
C ALA A 352 -5.56 13.06 -27.81
N ALA A 353 -6.67 12.66 -27.19
CA ALA A 353 -7.36 11.45 -27.56
C ALA A 353 -8.85 11.71 -27.75
N THR A 354 -9.40 11.09 -28.78
CA THR A 354 -10.84 11.07 -29.04
C THR A 354 -11.36 9.64 -28.88
N ALA A 355 -12.66 9.50 -28.65
CA ALA A 355 -13.30 8.20 -28.56
C ALA A 355 -13.05 7.36 -29.84
N GLU A 356 -12.96 7.99 -31.02
CA GLU A 356 -12.64 7.33 -32.28
C GLU A 356 -11.23 6.74 -32.31
N ALA A 357 -10.23 7.41 -31.72
CA ALA A 357 -8.85 6.92 -31.70
C ALA A 357 -8.71 5.60 -30.92
N PHE A 358 -9.47 5.45 -29.83
CA PHE A 358 -9.54 4.19 -29.07
C PHE A 358 -10.33 3.11 -29.81
N LYS A 359 -11.33 3.49 -30.61
CA LYS A 359 -12.19 2.57 -31.38
C LYS A 359 -11.47 1.94 -32.57
N GLU A 360 -10.72 2.73 -33.33
CA GLU A 360 -10.07 2.28 -34.55
C GLU A 360 -8.81 1.43 -34.27
N GLY A 361 -8.39 1.34 -33.00
CA GLY A 361 -7.25 0.51 -32.61
C GLY A 361 -5.96 0.95 -33.30
N ASN A 362 -5.79 2.25 -33.53
CA ASN A 362 -4.55 2.80 -34.08
C ASN A 362 -3.45 2.72 -33.02
N GLU A 363 -2.92 1.52 -32.80
CA GLU A 363 -1.96 1.22 -31.74
C GLU A 363 -0.74 2.16 -31.79
N LEU A 364 -0.29 2.55 -32.98
CA LEU A 364 0.86 3.43 -33.14
C LEU A 364 0.55 4.84 -32.61
N PHE A 365 -0.64 5.37 -32.91
CA PHE A 365 -1.10 6.66 -32.40
C PHE A 365 -1.26 6.60 -30.87
N LEU A 366 -1.95 5.58 -30.35
CA LEU A 366 -2.18 5.43 -28.91
C LEU A 366 -0.88 5.22 -28.13
N VAL A 367 0.11 4.52 -28.69
CA VAL A 367 1.44 4.41 -28.08
C VAL A 367 2.15 5.78 -28.06
N GLY A 368 2.02 6.58 -29.12
CA GLY A 368 2.56 7.93 -29.18
C GLY A 368 1.96 8.85 -28.10
N GLU A 369 0.64 8.90 -28.02
CA GLU A 369 -0.08 9.69 -27.01
C GLU A 369 0.16 9.18 -25.60
N HIS A 370 0.27 7.85 -25.41
CA HIS A 370 0.62 7.27 -24.11
C HIS A 370 2.00 7.70 -23.63
N ASN A 371 3.00 7.76 -24.52
CA ASN A 371 4.34 8.22 -24.17
C ASN A 371 4.33 9.70 -23.77
N LYS A 372 3.61 10.55 -24.51
CA LYS A 372 3.42 11.97 -24.14
C LYS A 372 2.74 12.09 -22.77
N ALA A 373 1.66 11.34 -22.56
CA ALA A 373 0.94 11.31 -21.30
C ALA A 373 1.85 10.92 -20.14
N LYS A 374 2.61 9.84 -20.28
CA LYS A 374 3.57 9.37 -19.27
C LYS A 374 4.66 10.38 -18.96
N GLU A 375 5.17 11.08 -19.96
CA GLU A 375 6.15 12.13 -19.77
C GLU A 375 5.54 13.33 -19.03
N PHE A 376 4.33 13.72 -19.42
CA PHE A 376 3.60 14.83 -18.82
C PHE A 376 3.26 14.58 -17.34
N VAL A 377 2.73 13.40 -17.01
CA VAL A 377 2.36 13.03 -15.62
C VAL A 377 3.52 12.44 -14.83
N ARG A 378 4.76 12.47 -15.35
CA ARG A 378 5.92 11.84 -14.70
C ARG A 378 6.15 12.33 -13.26
N ALA A 379 5.91 13.62 -13.02
CA ALA A 379 6.07 14.24 -11.70
C ALA A 379 4.95 13.81 -10.72
N MET A 380 3.79 13.40 -11.24
CA MET A 380 2.65 12.93 -10.46
C MET A 380 2.07 11.66 -11.10
N PRO A 381 2.76 10.51 -10.94
CA PRO A 381 2.36 9.27 -11.60
C PRO A 381 0.90 8.92 -11.25
N PRO A 382 0.03 8.67 -12.23
CA PRO A 382 -1.37 8.42 -11.97
C PRO A 382 -1.58 7.04 -11.34
N PHE A 383 -2.60 6.96 -10.51
CA PHE A 383 -3.12 5.74 -9.91
C PHE A 383 -4.59 5.59 -10.29
N HIS A 384 -4.92 4.44 -10.86
CA HIS A 384 -6.27 4.17 -11.35
C HIS A 384 -6.97 3.16 -10.47
N PHE A 385 -7.89 3.63 -9.62
CA PHE A 385 -8.61 2.81 -8.66
C PHE A 385 -9.33 1.60 -9.28
N PRO A 386 -10.06 1.73 -10.41
CA PRO A 386 -10.75 0.59 -11.02
C PRO A 386 -9.82 -0.48 -11.59
N ILE A 387 -8.57 -0.12 -11.89
CA ILE A 387 -7.53 -1.04 -12.37
C ILE A 387 -6.78 -1.67 -11.18
N ALA A 388 -6.49 -0.88 -10.15
CA ALA A 388 -5.75 -1.32 -8.98
C ALA A 388 -6.58 -2.22 -8.06
N PHE A 389 -7.89 -1.93 -7.92
CA PHE A 389 -8.82 -2.65 -7.05
C PHE A 389 -10.07 -3.13 -7.80
N PRO A 390 -9.90 -3.93 -8.84
CA PRO A 390 -10.99 -4.26 -9.74
C PRO A 390 -12.11 -5.06 -9.05
N GLU A 391 -11.83 -5.88 -8.04
CA GLU A 391 -12.85 -6.56 -7.22
C GLU A 391 -13.68 -5.62 -6.32
N VAL A 392 -13.25 -4.36 -6.18
CA VAL A 392 -13.99 -3.29 -5.48
C VAL A 392 -14.93 -2.58 -6.45
N PHE A 393 -14.49 -2.34 -7.69
CA PHE A 393 -15.24 -1.55 -8.67
C PHE A 393 -16.09 -2.39 -9.63
N LEU A 394 -15.87 -3.71 -9.71
CA LEU A 394 -16.62 -4.63 -10.57
C LEU A 394 -17.72 -5.41 -9.83
N ARG A 395 -17.80 -5.27 -8.51
CA ARG A 395 -18.88 -5.87 -7.71
C ARG A 395 -20.18 -5.10 -7.89
N ASP A 396 -21.31 -5.72 -7.59
CA ASP A 396 -22.65 -5.10 -7.69
C ASP A 396 -22.74 -3.73 -6.96
N ARG A 397 -22.05 -3.61 -5.82
CA ARG A 397 -21.88 -2.35 -5.07
C ARG A 397 -20.53 -1.71 -5.39
N ALA A 398 -20.35 -1.20 -6.61
CA ALA A 398 -19.06 -0.63 -7.02
C ALA A 398 -18.53 0.44 -6.04
N GLY A 399 -17.24 0.38 -5.73
CA GLY A 399 -16.56 1.31 -4.81
C GLY A 399 -16.40 0.78 -3.38
N PHE A 400 -15.77 1.59 -2.53
CA PHE A 400 -15.58 1.28 -1.11
C PHE A 400 -16.83 1.57 -0.29
N ASP A 401 -17.17 0.69 0.65
CA ASP A 401 -18.26 0.93 1.61
C ASP A 401 -17.86 1.99 2.63
N VAL A 402 -16.57 2.12 2.93
CA VAL A 402 -16.03 3.18 3.79
C VAL A 402 -14.57 3.50 3.41
N ILE A 403 -14.22 4.78 3.44
CA ILE A 403 -12.83 5.24 3.37
C ILE A 403 -12.52 5.88 4.72
N VAL A 404 -11.46 5.39 5.38
CA VAL A 404 -10.94 5.97 6.62
C VAL A 404 -9.51 6.39 6.39
N GLY A 405 -9.10 7.48 7.01
CA GLY A 405 -7.73 7.95 6.89
C GLY A 405 -7.49 9.06 7.89
N ASN A 406 -6.23 9.40 8.07
CA ASN A 406 -5.84 10.51 8.92
C ASN A 406 -6.23 11.83 8.23
N PRO A 407 -7.21 12.62 8.73
CA PRO A 407 -7.50 13.91 8.14
C PRO A 407 -6.31 14.87 8.40
N PRO A 408 -6.06 15.86 7.51
CA PRO A 408 -5.12 16.92 7.83
C PRO A 408 -5.66 17.68 9.06
N TRP A 409 -4.96 17.59 10.19
CA TRP A 409 -5.40 18.19 11.46
C TRP A 409 -5.04 19.68 11.58
N GLU A 410 -4.22 20.20 10.65
CA GLU A 410 -3.79 21.61 10.61
C GLU A 410 -4.46 22.35 9.44
N GLU A 411 -4.64 23.66 9.57
CA GLU A 411 -4.90 24.51 8.40
C GLU A 411 -3.80 24.24 7.37
N ALA A 412 -4.16 24.08 6.09
CA ALA A 412 -3.20 23.86 5.02
C ALA A 412 -2.30 25.11 4.87
N THR A 413 -1.23 25.18 5.66
CA THR A 413 -0.17 26.17 5.51
C THR A 413 0.83 25.65 4.49
N LEU A 414 0.96 26.38 3.39
CA LEU A 414 1.97 26.10 2.37
C LEU A 414 3.35 26.51 2.92
N GLU A 415 4.08 25.58 3.53
CA GLU A 415 5.47 25.80 3.97
C GLU A 415 6.43 25.60 2.78
N GLU A 416 6.43 26.56 1.86
CA GLU A 416 7.20 26.52 0.59
C GLU A 416 8.69 26.24 0.81
N ASP A 417 9.32 26.91 1.78
CA ASP A 417 10.75 26.77 2.08
C ASP A 417 11.11 25.34 2.49
N ASP A 418 10.26 24.71 3.31
CA ASP A 418 10.44 23.34 3.80
C ASP A 418 10.18 22.29 2.71
N PHE A 419 9.27 22.58 1.77
CA PHE A 419 9.08 21.77 0.57
C PHE A 419 10.33 21.80 -0.31
N TRP A 420 10.83 22.99 -0.65
CA TRP A 420 11.97 23.14 -1.56
C TRP A 420 13.30 22.71 -0.96
N ALA A 421 13.48 22.84 0.35
CA ALA A 421 14.68 22.36 1.06
C ALA A 421 14.92 20.85 0.90
N ARG A 422 13.90 20.06 0.55
CA ARG A 422 14.03 18.63 0.24
C ARG A 422 14.69 18.35 -1.08
N TYR A 423 14.44 19.22 -2.05
CA TYR A 423 14.94 19.09 -3.41
C TYR A 423 16.25 19.87 -3.61
N ALA A 424 16.52 20.83 -2.73
CA ALA A 424 17.75 21.62 -2.67
C ALA A 424 18.31 21.67 -1.24
N PRO A 425 19.13 20.68 -0.84
CA PRO A 425 19.83 20.69 0.45
C PRO A 425 20.63 21.99 0.60
N GLY A 426 20.54 22.63 1.77
CA GLY A 426 21.21 23.92 2.04
C GLY A 426 20.40 25.17 1.66
N LEU A 427 19.21 25.04 1.05
CA LEU A 427 18.32 26.17 0.76
C LEU A 427 18.10 27.07 1.99
N GLN A 428 17.84 26.48 3.16
CA GLN A 428 17.60 27.21 4.41
C GLN A 428 18.83 27.99 4.92
N SER A 429 20.03 27.65 4.44
CA SER A 429 21.26 28.36 4.78
C SER A 429 21.60 29.51 3.82
N LEU A 430 20.87 29.64 2.71
CA LEU A 430 21.04 30.71 1.74
C LEU A 430 20.27 31.98 2.14
N PRO A 431 20.72 33.18 1.73
CA PRO A 431 19.94 34.40 1.89
C PRO A 431 18.61 34.33 1.12
N GLN A 432 17.55 34.95 1.63
CA GLN A 432 16.17 34.85 1.11
C GLN A 432 16.04 35.07 -0.42
N HIS A 433 16.79 36.02 -0.99
CA HIS A 433 16.76 36.30 -2.43
C HIS A 433 17.32 35.15 -3.30
N GLU A 434 18.29 34.38 -2.80
CA GLU A 434 18.83 33.20 -3.47
C GLU A 434 17.87 32.01 -3.30
N GLN A 435 17.19 31.93 -2.14
CA GLN A 435 16.14 30.93 -1.95
C GLN A 435 15.01 31.10 -2.96
N GLU A 436 14.51 32.33 -3.17
CA GLU A 436 13.44 32.60 -4.14
C GLU A 436 13.85 32.29 -5.59
N ALA A 437 15.11 32.53 -5.95
CA ALA A 437 15.64 32.23 -7.29
C ALA A 437 15.76 30.72 -7.57
N LEU A 438 15.95 29.90 -6.54
CA LEU A 438 16.01 28.44 -6.65
C LEU A 438 14.63 27.76 -6.72
N LYS A 439 13.55 28.49 -6.39
CA LYS A 439 12.16 27.99 -6.39
C LYS A 439 11.41 28.25 -7.70
N GLN A 440 11.92 29.15 -8.55
CA GLN A 440 11.38 29.45 -9.89
C GLN A 440 12.00 28.52 -10.93
#